data_AF-A0A955JJ62-F1
#
_entry.id   AF-A0A955JJ62-F1
#
_cell.length_a   1.000
_cell.length_b   1.000
_cell.length_c   1.000
_cell.angle_alpha   90.00
_cell.angle_beta   90.00
_cell.angle_gamma   90.00
#
_symmetry.space_group_name_H-M   'P 1'
#
loop_
_entity.id
_entity.type
_entity.pdbx_description
1 polymer ?
#
loop_
_entity_poly.entity_id
_entity_poly.type
_entity_poly.pdbx_seq_one_letter_code
_entity_poly.pdbx_strand_id
1 'polypeptide(L)'
;MADTLFQITKRPPKASRQYKVVRDEVRVGLKRVGDRVVKAYENVVKNWRGKPGFKAQIGSGEKVLFVRIRVTGKRRVIDNWNRIDKTGARPHVIRPKRGKFLRFVWGGYGSYDAKTKAAPARFGGSGRVSNGRVVFLRKVNHPGFKPRKFSEAINKDALPVLERETRNAVRRGLRKAVRV
;
A
#
# COMPACT_ATOMS: atom_id res chain seq x y z
N MET A 1 -23.17 23.06 -60.77
CA MET A 1 -23.38 22.53 -59.41
C MET A 1 -23.01 21.05 -59.44
N ALA A 2 -22.14 20.59 -58.56
CA ALA A 2 -21.71 19.19 -58.57
C ALA A 2 -22.72 18.33 -57.80
N ASP A 3 -23.28 17.31 -58.44
CA ASP A 3 -24.18 16.34 -57.80
C ASP A 3 -23.39 15.41 -56.89
N THR A 4 -23.82 15.32 -55.63
CA THR A 4 -23.22 14.40 -54.66
C THR A 4 -23.79 13.01 -54.89
N LEU A 5 -22.96 12.06 -55.34
CA LEU A 5 -23.39 10.71 -55.71
C LEU A 5 -23.92 9.87 -54.53
N PHE A 6 -23.38 10.04 -53.31
CA PHE A 6 -23.95 9.50 -52.07
C PHE A 6 -23.33 10.16 -50.83
N GLN A 7 -24.06 10.16 -49.71
CA GLN A 7 -23.58 10.63 -48.41
C GLN A 7 -23.84 9.57 -47.32
N ILE A 8 -22.78 9.10 -46.66
CA ILE A 8 -22.89 8.20 -45.50
C ILE A 8 -22.69 9.04 -44.24
N THR A 9 -23.71 9.10 -43.37
CA THR A 9 -23.60 9.76 -42.06
C THR A 9 -23.81 8.77 -40.93
N LYS A 10 -23.03 8.93 -39.87
CA LYS A 10 -23.22 8.20 -38.61
C LYS A 10 -23.15 9.18 -37.45
N ARG A 11 -24.22 9.25 -36.66
CA ARG A 11 -24.25 10.12 -35.49
C ARG A 11 -23.41 9.48 -34.36
N PRO A 12 -22.43 10.19 -33.79
CA PRO A 12 -21.68 9.67 -32.66
C PRO A 12 -22.55 9.58 -31.39
N PRO A 13 -22.24 8.67 -30.45
CA PRO A 13 -22.90 8.61 -29.15
C PRO A 13 -22.73 9.93 -28.40
N LYS A 14 -23.73 10.33 -27.60
CA LYS A 14 -23.67 11.55 -26.75
C LYS A 14 -22.40 11.56 -25.89
N ALA A 15 -21.66 12.66 -25.88
CA ALA A 15 -20.40 12.80 -25.14
C ALA A 15 -20.52 12.45 -23.64
N SER A 16 -21.64 12.83 -23.01
CA SER A 16 -21.93 12.49 -21.61
C SER A 16 -22.01 10.98 -21.35
N ARG A 17 -22.56 10.21 -22.30
CA ARG A 17 -22.61 8.75 -22.23
C ARG A 17 -21.23 8.13 -22.40
N GLN A 18 -20.45 8.62 -23.37
CA GLN A 18 -19.08 8.16 -23.58
C GLN A 18 -18.22 8.38 -22.33
N TYR A 19 -18.31 9.59 -21.75
CA TYR A 19 -17.61 9.94 -20.52
C TYR A 19 -18.00 9.02 -19.36
N LYS A 20 -19.30 8.74 -19.16
CA LYS A 20 -19.77 7.81 -18.12
C LYS A 20 -19.15 6.42 -18.27
N VAL A 21 -19.20 5.85 -19.48
CA VAL A 21 -18.65 4.50 -19.76
C VAL A 21 -17.14 4.46 -19.52
N VAL A 22 -16.41 5.47 -19.99
CA VAL A 22 -14.96 5.58 -19.75
C VAL A 22 -14.66 5.69 -18.26
N ARG A 23 -15.38 6.54 -17.53
CA ARG A 23 -15.20 6.72 -16.08
C ARG A 23 -15.44 5.43 -15.31
N ASP A 24 -16.48 4.68 -15.66
CA ASP A 24 -16.81 3.42 -15.00
C ASP A 24 -15.74 2.34 -15.27
N GLU A 25 -15.22 2.26 -16.49
CA GLU A 25 -14.08 1.38 -16.81
C GLU A 25 -12.81 1.77 -16.05
N VAL A 26 -12.53 3.07 -15.91
CA VAL A 26 -11.37 3.53 -15.13
C VAL A 26 -11.55 3.16 -13.66
N ARG A 27 -12.75 3.28 -13.07
CA ARG A 27 -13.01 2.80 -11.70
C ARG A 27 -12.72 1.31 -11.53
N VAL A 28 -13.04 0.47 -12.52
CA VAL A 28 -12.68 -0.96 -12.50
C VAL A 28 -11.17 -1.16 -12.52
N GLY A 29 -10.44 -0.41 -13.36
CA GLY A 29 -8.97 -0.43 -13.39
C GLY A 29 -8.36 -0.02 -12.04
N LEU A 30 -8.86 1.08 -11.46
CA LEU A 30 -8.45 1.58 -10.15
C LEU A 30 -8.72 0.57 -9.02
N LYS A 31 -9.81 -0.20 -9.12
CA LYS A 31 -10.08 -1.29 -8.17
C LYS A 31 -8.98 -2.33 -8.17
N ARG A 32 -8.52 -2.78 -9.34
CA ARG A 32 -7.43 -3.75 -9.46
C ARG A 32 -6.13 -3.23 -8.86
N VAL A 33 -5.83 -1.95 -9.08
CA VAL A 33 -4.68 -1.28 -8.45
C VAL A 33 -4.83 -1.27 -6.93
N GLY A 34 -6.00 -0.86 -6.43
CA GLY A 34 -6.32 -0.85 -5.01
C GLY A 34 -6.15 -2.23 -4.35
N ASP A 35 -6.71 -3.27 -4.95
CA ASP A 35 -6.62 -4.66 -4.45
C ASP A 35 -5.15 -5.13 -4.41
N ARG A 36 -4.35 -4.81 -5.44
CA ARG A 36 -2.91 -5.13 -5.49
C ARG A 36 -2.14 -4.40 -4.39
N VAL A 37 -2.43 -3.13 -4.17
CA VAL A 37 -1.77 -2.32 -3.14
C VAL A 37 -2.14 -2.82 -1.74
N VAL A 38 -3.41 -3.14 -1.49
CA VAL A 38 -3.88 -3.76 -0.23
C VAL A 38 -3.10 -5.05 0.03
N LYS A 39 -2.99 -5.94 -0.96
CA LYS A 39 -2.22 -7.18 -0.84
C LYS A 39 -0.75 -6.93 -0.51
N ALA A 40 -0.14 -5.88 -1.06
CA ALA A 40 1.23 -5.50 -0.73
C ALA A 40 1.37 -5.10 0.75
N TYR A 41 0.45 -4.31 1.29
CA TYR A 41 0.44 -3.98 2.73
C TYR A 41 0.18 -5.21 3.61
N GLU A 42 -0.75 -6.08 3.23
CA GLU A 42 -1.05 -7.32 3.96
C GLU A 42 0.15 -8.26 4.03
N ASN A 43 0.95 -8.32 2.95
CA ASN A 43 2.19 -9.09 2.92
C ASN A 43 3.23 -8.55 3.92
N VAL A 44 3.33 -7.22 4.09
CA VAL A 44 4.24 -6.61 5.07
C VAL A 44 3.90 -7.03 6.49
N VAL A 45 2.61 -7.07 6.82
CA VAL A 45 2.12 -7.37 8.18
C VAL A 45 1.71 -8.84 8.37
N LYS A 46 2.00 -9.73 7.41
CA LYS A 46 1.50 -11.12 7.37
C LYS A 46 1.73 -11.86 8.69
N ASN A 47 2.91 -11.66 9.29
CA ASN A 47 3.35 -12.35 10.51
C ASN A 47 3.20 -11.51 11.79
N TRP A 48 2.46 -10.39 11.75
CA TRP A 48 2.26 -9.54 12.91
C TRP A 48 1.10 -10.06 13.77
N ARG A 49 1.31 -10.13 15.09
CA ARG A 49 0.22 -10.34 16.05
C ARG A 49 -0.54 -9.04 16.23
N GLY A 50 -1.87 -9.08 16.12
CA GLY A 50 -2.70 -7.86 16.18
C GLY A 50 -2.44 -6.90 15.02
N LYS A 51 -2.30 -7.45 13.81
CA LYS A 51 -2.01 -6.71 12.57
C LYS A 51 -3.13 -5.72 12.19
N PRO A 52 -2.79 -4.58 11.54
CA PRO A 52 -3.79 -3.73 10.93
C PRO A 52 -4.46 -4.41 9.75
N GLY A 53 -5.69 -4.00 9.44
CA GLY A 53 -6.31 -4.26 8.14
C GLY A 53 -6.09 -3.09 7.18
N PHE A 54 -6.25 -3.32 5.88
CA PHE A 54 -6.13 -2.28 4.86
C PHE A 54 -7.35 -2.31 3.94
N LYS A 55 -7.89 -1.14 3.60
CA LYS A 55 -9.03 -1.01 2.68
C LYS A 55 -8.72 0.01 1.60
N ALA A 56 -8.91 -0.39 0.34
CA ALA A 56 -8.90 0.54 -0.77
C ALA A 56 -10.22 1.30 -0.86
N GLN A 57 -10.13 2.61 -0.99
CA GLN A 57 -11.24 3.51 -1.29
C GLN A 57 -11.03 4.09 -2.68
N ILE A 58 -11.97 3.79 -3.57
CA ILE A 58 -11.95 4.27 -4.93
C ILE A 58 -13.03 5.33 -5.01
N GLY A 59 -12.65 6.52 -5.46
CA GLY A 59 -13.58 7.63 -5.58
C GLY A 59 -13.34 8.44 -6.84
N SER A 60 -14.32 9.29 -7.12
CA SER A 60 -14.24 10.33 -8.14
C SER A 60 -14.50 11.66 -7.45
N GLY A 61 -13.49 12.52 -7.39
CA GLY A 61 -13.71 13.95 -7.19
C GLY A 61 -14.10 14.60 -8.53
N GLU A 62 -14.37 15.90 -8.50
CA GLU A 62 -14.78 16.66 -9.69
C GLU A 62 -13.76 16.56 -10.84
N LYS A 63 -12.47 16.52 -10.51
CA LYS A 63 -11.36 16.53 -11.49
C LYS A 63 -10.48 15.30 -11.47
N VAL A 64 -10.64 14.41 -10.48
CA VAL A 64 -9.71 13.29 -10.26
C VAL A 64 -10.42 12.02 -9.88
N LEU A 65 -10.00 10.91 -10.48
CA LEU A 65 -10.26 9.58 -9.93
C LEU A 65 -9.10 9.22 -9.02
N PHE A 66 -9.39 8.71 -7.82
CA PHE A 66 -8.37 8.41 -6.83
C PHE A 66 -8.51 7.01 -6.25
N VAL A 67 -7.38 6.46 -5.84
CA VAL A 67 -7.28 5.28 -4.97
C VAL A 67 -6.62 5.73 -3.68
N ARG A 68 -7.34 5.62 -2.56
CA ARG A 68 -6.80 5.89 -1.22
C ARG A 68 -6.78 4.60 -0.43
N ILE A 69 -5.68 4.30 0.24
CA ILE A 69 -5.60 3.15 1.14
C ILE A 69 -5.78 3.64 2.56
N ARG A 70 -6.79 3.10 3.25
CA ARG A 70 -7.02 3.34 4.68
C ARG A 70 -6.53 2.17 5.50
N VAL A 71 -5.80 2.48 6.56
CA VAL A 71 -5.46 1.54 7.62
C VAL A 71 -6.68 1.40 8.54
N THR A 72 -7.00 0.17 8.92
CA THR A 72 -8.18 -0.17 9.72
C THR A 72 -7.79 -1.05 10.91
N GLY A 73 -8.57 -0.98 11.99
CA GLY A 73 -8.33 -1.72 13.22
C GLY A 73 -8.55 -0.86 14.46
N LYS A 74 -8.28 -1.43 15.64
CA LYS A 74 -8.32 -0.68 16.91
C LYS A 74 -7.29 0.46 16.87
N ARG A 75 -7.56 1.60 17.53
CA ARG A 75 -6.67 2.78 17.58
C ARG A 75 -5.21 2.43 17.82
N ARG A 76 -4.93 1.60 18.84
CA ARG A 76 -3.58 1.12 19.17
C ARG A 76 -2.86 0.39 18.01
N VAL A 77 -3.60 -0.36 17.19
CA VAL A 77 -3.04 -1.08 16.04
C VAL A 77 -2.66 -0.09 14.93
N ILE A 78 -3.52 0.90 14.68
CA ILE A 78 -3.26 1.98 13.72
C ILE A 78 -2.05 2.82 14.17
N ASP A 79 -1.97 3.14 15.47
CA ASP A 79 -0.84 3.90 16.03
C ASP A 79 0.47 3.12 15.91
N ASN A 80 0.45 1.80 16.14
CA ASN A 80 1.61 0.95 15.94
C ASN A 80 2.06 0.92 14.48
N TRP A 81 1.13 0.83 13.53
CA TRP A 81 1.44 0.93 12.11
C TRP A 81 2.08 2.29 11.77
N ASN A 82 1.45 3.39 12.18
CA ASN A 82 1.99 4.74 11.94
C ASN A 82 3.37 4.93 12.59
N ARG A 83 3.61 4.35 13.76
CA ARG A 83 4.92 4.36 14.40
C ARG A 83 5.98 3.66 13.57
N ILE A 84 5.64 2.51 12.99
CA ILE A 84 6.59 1.75 12.17
C ILE A 84 6.82 2.41 10.82
N ASP A 85 5.76 2.92 10.20
CA ASP A 85 5.78 3.41 8.82
C ASP A 85 6.18 4.88 8.69
N LYS A 86 5.68 5.75 9.58
CA LYS A 86 5.75 7.21 9.42
C LYS A 86 6.66 7.92 10.42
N THR A 87 6.54 7.61 11.71
CA THR A 87 7.19 8.43 12.75
C THR A 87 8.45 7.82 13.36
N GLY A 88 8.59 6.50 13.38
CA GLY A 88 9.66 5.83 14.11
C GLY A 88 9.45 5.85 15.63
N ALA A 89 10.50 5.49 16.38
CA ALA A 89 10.52 5.59 17.83
C ALA A 89 11.81 6.25 18.31
N ARG A 90 11.68 7.14 19.30
CA ARG A 90 12.83 7.75 19.99
C ARG A 90 13.56 6.73 20.87
N PRO A 91 14.81 7.01 21.27
CA PRO A 91 15.48 6.23 22.31
C PRO A 91 14.59 6.15 23.57
N HIS A 92 14.46 4.96 24.14
CA HIS A 92 13.65 4.74 25.34
C HIS A 92 14.08 3.49 26.11
N VAL A 93 13.76 3.47 27.40
CA VAL A 93 14.03 2.30 28.25
C VAL A 93 12.86 1.33 28.20
N ILE A 94 13.15 0.07 27.89
CA ILE A 94 12.20 -1.03 27.96
C ILE A 94 12.39 -1.73 29.31
N ARG A 95 11.29 -1.88 30.05
CA ARG A 95 11.24 -2.58 31.34
C ARG A 95 10.21 -3.71 31.28
N PRO A 96 10.39 -4.81 32.04
CA PRO A 96 9.40 -5.87 32.12
C PRO A 96 8.10 -5.32 32.71
N LYS A 97 6.98 -5.57 32.03
CA LYS A 97 5.64 -5.18 32.53
C LYS A 97 5.09 -6.18 33.55
N ARG A 98 5.53 -7.43 33.44
CA ARG A 98 5.17 -8.55 34.32
C ARG A 98 6.46 -9.34 34.58
N GLY A 99 6.73 -9.68 35.84
CA GLY A 99 7.96 -10.38 36.26
C GLY A 99 9.19 -9.48 36.47
N LYS A 100 10.31 -10.11 36.87
CA LYS A 100 11.55 -9.40 37.29
C LYS A 100 12.53 -9.11 36.14
N PHE A 101 12.50 -9.88 35.05
CA PHE A 101 13.48 -9.79 33.96
C PHE A 101 12.81 -9.86 32.59
N LEU A 102 13.35 -9.12 31.62
CA LEU A 102 13.13 -9.33 30.19
C LEU A 102 13.93 -10.55 29.75
N ARG A 103 13.35 -11.37 28.87
CA ARG A 103 13.99 -12.56 28.29
C ARG A 103 13.95 -12.47 26.78
N PHE A 104 15.12 -12.49 26.13
CA PHE A 104 15.25 -12.47 24.68
C PHE A 104 16.59 -13.06 24.22
N VAL A 105 16.68 -13.46 22.96
CA VAL A 105 17.93 -13.97 22.35
C VAL A 105 18.77 -12.80 21.87
N TRP A 106 20.04 -12.69 22.27
CA TRP A 106 20.94 -11.60 21.94
C TRP A 106 22.36 -12.10 21.69
N GLY A 107 23.02 -11.59 20.65
CA GLY A 107 24.41 -11.93 20.29
C GLY A 107 25.35 -10.72 20.24
N GLY A 108 24.97 -9.60 20.87
CA GLY A 108 25.75 -8.35 20.84
C GLY A 108 25.10 -7.24 20.00
N TYR A 109 25.73 -6.06 19.95
CA TYR A 109 25.25 -4.95 19.13
C TYR A 109 25.25 -5.33 17.64
N GLY A 110 24.17 -5.00 16.93
CA GLY A 110 24.02 -5.37 15.51
C GLY A 110 23.69 -6.84 15.24
N SER A 111 23.54 -7.69 16.26
CA SER A 111 23.25 -9.13 16.06
C SER A 111 21.88 -9.43 15.47
N TYR A 112 20.92 -8.49 15.55
CA TYR A 112 19.59 -8.67 15.00
C TYR A 112 19.53 -8.30 13.52
N ASP A 113 19.16 -9.27 12.69
CA ASP A 113 18.72 -8.98 11.33
C ASP A 113 17.20 -8.74 11.31
N ALA A 114 16.79 -7.67 10.61
CA ALA A 114 15.38 -7.30 10.54
C ALA A 114 14.60 -8.28 9.67
N LYS A 115 13.33 -8.57 10.01
CA LYS A 115 12.43 -9.35 9.12
C LYS A 115 12.00 -8.61 7.86
N THR A 116 12.34 -7.33 7.77
CA THR A 116 12.01 -6.45 6.65
C THR A 116 13.29 -5.83 6.12
N LYS A 117 13.49 -5.90 4.80
CA LYS A 117 14.57 -5.22 4.10
C LYS A 117 14.29 -3.72 4.10
N ALA A 118 15.32 -2.89 4.26
CA ALA A 118 15.22 -1.44 4.11
C ALA A 118 15.56 -1.06 2.66
N ALA A 119 14.86 -0.05 2.11
CA ALA A 119 15.13 0.58 0.81
C ALA A 119 15.22 -0.35 -0.44
N PRO A 120 14.10 -0.70 -1.09
CA PRO A 120 12.71 -0.40 -0.71
C PRO A 120 12.26 -1.30 0.44
N ALA A 121 11.42 -0.75 1.31
CA ALA A 121 10.93 -1.46 2.47
C ALA A 121 10.08 -2.67 2.05
N ARG A 122 10.63 -3.87 2.18
CA ARG A 122 10.00 -5.12 1.73
C ARG A 122 10.07 -6.18 2.81
N PHE A 123 9.06 -7.05 2.86
CA PHE A 123 9.11 -8.22 3.71
C PHE A 123 10.19 -9.20 3.20
N GLY A 124 10.86 -9.93 4.11
CA GLY A 124 11.77 -11.03 3.73
C GLY A 124 13.23 -10.88 4.16
N GLY A 125 13.53 -10.17 5.25
CA GLY A 125 14.83 -10.31 5.92
C GLY A 125 14.85 -11.52 6.87
N SER A 126 16.03 -11.96 7.31
CA SER A 126 16.15 -13.29 7.95
C SER A 126 15.44 -13.37 9.31
N GLY A 127 15.34 -12.24 10.02
CA GLY A 127 14.78 -12.20 11.36
C GLY A 127 15.56 -13.02 12.38
N ARG A 128 16.82 -13.35 12.08
CA ARG A 128 17.71 -14.17 12.90
C ARG A 128 18.56 -13.27 13.81
N VAL A 129 19.09 -13.89 14.85
CA VAL A 129 20.08 -13.29 15.75
C VAL A 129 21.39 -14.03 15.55
N SER A 130 22.42 -13.37 15.03
CA SER A 130 23.75 -13.97 14.92
C SER A 130 24.34 -14.20 16.31
N ASN A 131 24.99 -15.35 16.53
CA ASN A 131 25.61 -15.73 17.82
C ASN A 131 24.69 -15.55 19.04
N GLY A 132 23.39 -15.79 18.84
CA GLY A 132 22.36 -15.46 19.82
C GLY A 132 22.33 -16.43 20.99
N ARG A 133 22.45 -15.90 22.22
CA ARG A 133 22.17 -16.61 23.47
C ARG A 133 20.99 -15.98 24.20
N VAL A 134 20.28 -16.74 25.01
CA VAL A 134 19.19 -16.17 25.83
C VAL A 134 19.80 -15.30 26.92
N VAL A 135 19.37 -14.04 27.00
CA VAL A 135 19.83 -13.07 27.99
C VAL A 135 18.66 -12.57 28.82
N PHE A 136 18.94 -12.33 30.09
CA PHE A 136 18.00 -11.83 31.09
C PHE A 136 18.44 -10.47 31.59
N LEU A 137 17.64 -9.42 31.35
CA LEU A 137 17.96 -8.06 31.78
C LEU A 137 16.78 -7.42 32.51
N ARG A 138 17.05 -6.63 33.55
CA ARG A 138 16.02 -5.85 34.24
C ARG A 138 15.50 -4.69 33.39
N LYS A 139 16.34 -4.16 32.49
CA LYS A 139 15.98 -3.09 31.55
C LYS A 139 16.84 -3.18 30.29
N VAL A 140 16.31 -2.66 29.17
CA VAL A 140 17.04 -2.48 27.92
C VAL A 140 16.93 -1.03 27.49
N ASN A 141 18.06 -0.36 27.25
CA ASN A 141 18.06 0.98 26.65
C ASN A 141 17.97 0.82 25.13
N HIS A 142 16.77 0.98 24.58
CA HIS A 142 16.54 0.84 23.15
C HIS A 142 16.93 2.16 22.46
N PRO A 143 17.79 2.15 21.42
CA PRO A 143 18.26 3.37 20.73
C PRO A 143 17.15 4.05 19.91
N GLY A 144 16.00 3.41 19.77
CA GLY A 144 14.92 3.85 18.90
C GLY A 144 15.05 3.24 17.50
N PHE A 145 14.25 3.73 16.57
CA PHE A 145 14.35 3.35 15.16
C PHE A 145 13.75 4.43 14.26
N LYS A 146 14.32 4.57 13.05
CA LYS A 146 13.77 5.42 11.99
C LYS A 146 12.57 4.75 11.31
N PRO A 147 11.58 5.51 10.82
CA PRO A 147 10.43 4.96 10.11
C PRO A 147 10.87 4.14 8.89
N ARG A 148 10.13 3.06 8.61
CA ARG A 148 10.42 2.15 7.50
C ARG A 148 9.92 2.64 6.15
N LYS A 149 8.93 3.53 6.11
CA LYS A 149 8.37 4.12 4.88
C LYS A 149 7.86 3.08 3.87
N PHE A 150 7.17 2.05 4.36
CA PHE A 150 6.49 1.06 3.51
C PHE A 150 5.49 1.73 2.59
N SER A 151 4.75 2.74 3.08
CA SER A 151 3.75 3.42 2.27
C SER A 151 4.36 4.15 1.07
N GLU A 152 5.51 4.79 1.24
CA GLU A 152 6.22 5.47 0.14
C GLU A 152 6.71 4.46 -0.90
N ALA A 153 7.33 3.36 -0.45
CA ALA A 153 7.84 2.32 -1.34
C ALA A 153 6.72 1.62 -2.13
N ILE A 154 5.63 1.23 -1.45
CA ILE A 154 4.48 0.60 -2.10
C ILE A 154 3.81 1.57 -3.08
N ASN A 155 3.70 2.85 -2.73
CA ASN A 155 3.13 3.85 -3.64
C ASN A 155 3.99 4.00 -4.90
N LYS A 156 5.32 4.11 -4.75
CA LYS A 156 6.25 4.18 -5.88
C LYS A 156 6.13 2.95 -6.81
N ASP A 157 6.03 1.75 -6.24
CA ASP A 157 5.84 0.51 -6.98
C ASP A 157 4.45 0.42 -7.67
N ALA A 158 3.45 1.15 -7.16
CA ALA A 158 2.09 1.16 -7.69
C ALA A 158 1.88 2.13 -8.86
N LEU A 159 2.67 3.21 -8.96
CA LEU A 159 2.49 4.25 -9.99
C LEU A 159 2.51 3.70 -11.43
N PRO A 160 3.47 2.88 -11.86
CA PRO A 160 3.47 2.35 -13.23
C PRO A 160 2.27 1.45 -13.52
N VAL A 161 1.81 0.71 -12.49
CA VAL A 161 0.62 -0.15 -12.61
C VAL A 161 -0.64 0.71 -12.73
N LEU A 162 -0.73 1.79 -11.95
CA LEU A 162 -1.83 2.75 -12.01
C LEU A 162 -1.96 3.39 -13.39
N GLU A 163 -0.85 3.89 -13.95
CA GLU A 163 -0.83 4.50 -15.28
C GLU A 163 -1.26 3.50 -16.36
N ARG A 164 -0.71 2.28 -16.31
CA ARG A 164 -1.05 1.22 -17.25
C ARG A 164 -2.53 0.82 -17.17
N GLU A 165 -3.06 0.59 -15.97
CA GLU A 165 -4.47 0.23 -15.79
C GLU A 165 -5.41 1.35 -16.22
N THR A 166 -5.05 2.61 -15.93
CA THR A 166 -5.84 3.78 -16.34
C THR A 166 -5.87 3.91 -17.86
N ARG A 167 -4.71 3.84 -18.54
CA ARG A 167 -4.63 3.88 -20.01
C ARG A 167 -5.43 2.74 -20.66
N ASN A 168 -5.29 1.52 -20.13
CA ASN A 168 -6.01 0.37 -20.63
C ASN A 168 -7.53 0.49 -20.41
N ALA A 169 -7.94 1.03 -19.26
CA ALA A 169 -9.34 1.28 -18.96
C ALA A 169 -9.97 2.33 -19.88
N VAL A 170 -9.27 3.43 -20.16
CA VAL A 170 -9.73 4.44 -21.14
C VAL A 170 -9.93 3.80 -22.52
N ARG A 171 -8.96 3.01 -23.00
CA ARG A 171 -9.07 2.29 -24.28
C ARG A 171 -10.28 1.35 -24.32
N ARG A 172 -10.53 0.59 -23.24
CA ARG A 172 -11.72 -0.28 -23.14
C ARG A 172 -13.01 0.53 -23.12
N GLY A 173 -13.04 1.61 -22.36
CA GLY A 173 -14.19 2.51 -22.24
C GLY A 173 -14.58 3.12 -23.58
N LEU A 174 -13.61 3.64 -24.33
CA LEU A 174 -13.84 4.20 -25.67
C LEU A 174 -14.38 3.14 -26.65
N ARG A 175 -13.80 1.92 -26.66
CA ARG A 175 -14.31 0.82 -27.50
C ARG A 175 -15.75 0.44 -27.14
N LYS A 176 -16.09 0.41 -25.85
CA LYS A 176 -17.45 0.13 -25.39
C LYS A 176 -18.40 1.27 -25.76
N ALA A 177 -17.97 2.52 -25.63
CA ALA A 177 -18.79 3.69 -25.93
C ALA A 177 -19.19 3.76 -27.40
N VAL A 178 -18.34 3.31 -28.34
CA VAL A 178 -18.62 3.34 -29.80
C VAL A 178 -19.54 2.19 -30.26
N ARG A 179 -19.63 1.11 -29.48
CA ARG A 179 -20.49 -0.05 -29.79
C ARG A 179 -21.95 0.13 -29.38
N VAL A 180 -22.27 1.22 -28.69
CA VAL A 180 -23.56 1.46 -28.01
C VAL A 180 -24.18 2.75 -28.52
#